data_AF-A0A378BFW9-F1
#
_entry.id   AF-A0A378BFW9-F1
#
_cell.length_a   1.000
_cell.length_b   1.000
_cell.length_c   1.000
_cell.angle_alpha   90.00
_cell.angle_beta   90.00
_cell.angle_gamma   90.00
#
_symmetry.space_group_name_H-M   'P 1'
#
loop_
_entity.id
_entity.type
_entity.pdbx_description
1 polymer ?
#
loop_
_entity_poly.entity_id
_entity_poly.type
_entity_poly.pdbx_seq_one_letter_code
_entity_poly.pdbx_strand_id
1 'polypeptide(L)'
;MNLSKTQLRAALRLYTSSWRYLYGVKAGAIRVDLDGNPCGELEEQHIAHARQQLEEAKARVQAQRAAQQAKKREAAAAAGQQDEGVRRERKPRPVAAKAPREERLTPVSDVSVLTVGQALKVKAGNNAMDATVLEITKDGVRVQLTSGMSMIVRAEHLVF
;
A
#
# COMPACT_ATOMS: atom_id res chain seq x y z
N MET A 1 7.11 33.05 1.55
CA MET A 1 6.29 32.29 2.52
C MET A 1 6.90 32.51 3.90
N ASN A 2 6.19 33.19 4.80
CA ASN A 2 6.71 33.45 6.15
C ASN A 2 6.23 32.33 7.08
N LEU A 3 7.17 31.55 7.61
CA LEU A 3 6.91 30.50 8.59
C LEU A 3 6.91 31.10 10.00
N SER A 4 5.84 30.85 10.77
CA SER A 4 5.82 31.27 12.18
C SER A 4 6.62 30.31 13.07
N LYS A 5 7.22 30.81 14.16
CA LYS A 5 7.93 29.98 15.15
C LYS A 5 7.06 28.84 15.69
N THR A 6 5.75 29.07 15.82
CA THR A 6 4.79 28.07 16.28
C THR A 6 4.62 26.95 15.26
N GLN A 7 4.47 27.29 13.98
CA GLN A 7 4.39 26.30 12.90
C GLN A 7 5.67 25.48 12.79
N LEU A 8 6.83 26.12 12.92
CA LEU A 8 8.13 25.44 12.88
C LEU A 8 8.27 24.43 14.04
N ARG A 9 7.90 24.83 15.26
CA ARG A 9 7.90 23.91 16.42
C ARG A 9 6.94 22.75 16.23
N ALA A 10 5.75 23.00 15.68
CA ALA A 10 4.77 21.94 15.41
C ALA A 10 5.30 20.94 14.37
N ALA A 11 5.89 21.44 13.28
CA ALA A 11 6.49 20.61 12.24
C ALA A 11 7.67 19.78 12.78
N LEU A 12 8.56 20.40 13.58
CA LEU A 12 9.67 19.70 14.22
C LEU A 12 9.18 18.57 15.14
N ARG A 13 8.17 18.85 15.98
CA ARG A 13 7.58 17.83 16.86
C ARG A 13 7.02 16.63 16.08
N LEU A 14 6.32 16.90 14.97
CA LEU A 14 5.79 15.85 14.09
C LEU A 14 6.92 15.04 13.46
N TYR A 15 7.98 15.71 13.01
CA TYR A 15 9.13 15.05 12.38
C TYR A 15 9.88 14.16 13.35
N THR A 16 10.22 14.66 14.54
CA THR A 16 11.01 13.92 15.52
C THR A 16 10.25 12.79 16.22
N SER A 17 8.92 12.85 16.21
CA SER A 17 8.07 11.74 16.71
C SER A 17 7.74 10.70 15.62
N SER A 18 8.15 10.93 14.37
CA SER A 18 7.96 9.97 13.30
C SER A 18 8.81 8.72 13.54
N TRP A 19 8.25 7.54 13.26
CA TRP A 19 8.98 6.27 13.34
C TRP A 19 10.28 6.32 12.52
N ARG A 20 10.25 6.95 11.33
CA ARG A 20 11.43 7.06 10.47
C ARG A 20 12.57 7.80 11.15
N TYR A 21 12.26 8.88 11.89
CA TYR A 21 13.27 9.63 12.62
C TYR A 21 13.80 8.81 13.80
N LEU A 22 12.91 8.23 14.62
CA LEU A 22 13.33 7.43 15.78
C LEU A 22 14.16 6.20 15.40
N TYR A 23 13.92 5.59 14.24
CA TYR A 23 14.76 4.51 13.71
C TYR A 23 16.17 4.98 13.28
N GLY A 24 16.32 6.25 12.93
CA GLY A 24 17.61 6.86 12.60
C GLY A 24 18.48 7.17 13.82
N VAL A 25 17.89 7.22 15.02
CA VAL A 25 18.60 7.45 16.29
C VAL A 25 19.38 6.18 16.66
N LYS A 26 20.69 6.18 16.42
CA LYS A 26 21.61 5.05 16.65
C LYS A 26 22.87 5.49 17.37
N ALA A 27 23.54 4.54 18.01
CA ALA A 27 24.83 4.77 18.66
C ALA A 27 25.88 5.20 17.64
N GLY A 28 26.68 6.20 18.01
CA GLY A 28 27.73 6.76 17.15
C GLY A 28 27.22 7.59 15.98
N ALA A 29 25.92 7.90 15.90
CA ALA A 29 25.42 8.84 14.91
C ALA A 29 25.78 10.27 15.31
N ILE A 30 26.40 10.99 14.38
CA ILE A 30 26.74 12.41 14.53
C ILE A 30 25.53 13.24 14.10
N ARG A 31 25.10 14.19 14.93
CA ARG A 31 24.06 15.14 14.56
C ARG A 31 24.65 16.20 13.64
N VAL A 32 23.83 16.76 12.77
CA VAL A 32 24.26 17.82 11.85
C VAL A 32 23.42 19.06 12.15
N ASP A 33 24.07 20.21 12.23
CA ASP A 33 23.39 21.50 12.42
C ASP A 33 22.74 22.00 11.11
N LEU A 34 22.24 23.24 11.13
CA LEU A 34 21.60 23.84 9.96
C LEU A 34 22.59 24.26 8.88
N ASP A 35 23.85 24.46 9.25
CA ASP A 35 24.93 24.88 8.35
C ASP A 35 25.67 23.67 7.76
N GLY A 36 25.34 22.46 8.20
CA GLY A 36 25.91 21.20 7.71
C GLY A 36 27.10 20.70 8.54
N ASN A 37 27.42 21.34 9.68
CA ASN A 37 28.53 20.95 10.53
C ASN A 37 28.12 19.88 11.56
N PRO A 38 29.06 19.03 11.99
CA PRO A 38 28.81 18.05 13.05
C PRO A 38 28.50 18.76 14.38
N CYS A 39 27.37 18.40 14.99
CA CYS A 39 26.79 18.99 16.19
C CYS A 39 26.65 17.95 17.31
N GLY A 40 27.79 17.37 17.70
CA GLY A 40 27.89 16.39 18.78
C GLY A 40 27.33 15.00 18.43
N GLU A 41 27.70 14.04 19.28
CA GLU A 41 27.29 12.64 19.13
C GLU A 41 26.01 12.35 19.91
N LEU A 42 25.26 11.35 19.42
CA LEU A 42 24.04 10.90 20.06
C LEU A 42 24.38 10.03 21.28
N GLU A 43 24.25 10.62 22.47
CA GLU A 43 24.46 9.90 23.73
C GLU A 43 23.54 8.68 23.89
N GLU A 44 23.97 7.69 24.67
CA GLU A 44 23.23 6.45 24.93
C GLU A 44 21.82 6.71 25.51
N GLN A 45 21.69 7.73 26.34
CA GLN A 45 20.41 8.13 26.94
C GLN A 45 19.37 8.53 25.87
N HIS A 46 19.81 9.24 24.82
CA HIS A 46 18.93 9.65 23.72
C HIS A 46 18.44 8.44 22.90
N ILE A 47 19.27 7.42 22.78
CA ILE A 47 18.95 6.19 22.04
C ILE A 47 17.97 5.34 22.85
N ALA A 48 18.20 5.19 24.15
CA ALA A 48 17.29 4.48 25.04
C ALA A 48 15.89 5.11 25.01
N HIS A 49 15.83 6.43 25.12
CA HIS A 49 14.57 7.17 25.05
C HIS A 49 13.87 7.04 23.68
N ALA A 50 14.62 7.10 22.56
CA ALA A 50 14.03 6.92 21.24
C ALA A 50 13.47 5.50 21.02
N ARG A 51 14.13 4.48 21.55
CA ARG A 51 13.63 3.09 21.52
C ARG A 51 12.34 2.95 22.31
N GLN A 52 12.29 3.50 23.52
CA GLN A 52 11.08 3.54 24.34
C GLN A 52 9.94 4.25 23.61
N GLN A 53 10.22 5.41 22.99
CA GLN A 53 9.21 6.14 22.22
C GLN A 53 8.71 5.35 21.00
N LEU A 54 9.56 4.57 20.33
CA LEU A 54 9.13 3.71 19.23
C LEU A 54 8.15 2.63 19.69
N GLU A 55 8.45 2.00 20.82
CA GLU A 55 7.60 0.97 21.40
C GLU A 55 6.25 1.54 21.83
N GLU A 56 6.26 2.66 22.55
CA GLU A 56 5.04 3.35 22.98
C GLU A 56 4.22 3.84 21.79
N ALA A 57 4.86 4.44 20.78
CA ALA A 57 4.18 4.91 19.58
C ALA A 57 3.55 3.75 18.79
N LYS A 58 4.23 2.61 18.68
CA LYS A 58 3.68 1.40 18.05
C LYS A 58 2.50 0.86 18.82
N ALA A 59 2.63 0.72 20.14
CA ALA A 59 1.54 0.23 21.00
C ALA A 59 0.31 1.13 20.90
N ARG A 60 0.50 2.46 20.94
CA ARG A 60 -0.58 3.44 20.80
C ARG A 60 -1.28 3.34 19.44
N VAL A 61 -0.53 3.23 18.35
CA VAL A 61 -1.10 3.08 17.00
C VAL A 61 -1.81 1.73 16.84
N GLN A 62 -1.29 0.64 17.41
CA GLN A 62 -1.94 -0.67 17.39
C GLN A 62 -3.28 -0.63 18.13
N ALA A 63 -3.32 -0.03 19.33
CA ALA A 63 -4.55 0.14 20.10
C ALA A 63 -5.58 1.01 19.34
N GLN A 64 -5.14 2.11 18.73
CA GLN A 64 -6.02 2.97 17.93
C GLN A 64 -6.56 2.25 16.68
N ARG A 65 -5.72 1.48 15.99
CA ARG A 65 -6.14 0.69 14.82
C ARG A 65 -7.15 -0.39 15.20
N ALA A 66 -6.93 -1.09 16.31
CA ALA A 66 -7.87 -2.10 16.82
C ALA A 66 -9.24 -1.46 17.15
N ALA A 67 -9.24 -0.33 17.86
CA ALA A 67 -10.48 0.40 18.17
C ALA A 67 -11.20 0.91 16.92
N GLN A 68 -10.46 1.42 15.92
CA GLN A 68 -11.05 1.84 14.64
C GLN A 68 -11.61 0.66 13.84
N GLN A 69 -10.94 -0.50 13.84
CA GLN A 69 -11.45 -1.69 13.19
C GLN A 69 -12.72 -2.22 13.86
N ALA A 70 -12.78 -2.23 15.20
CA ALA A 70 -13.99 -2.59 15.93
C ALA A 70 -15.15 -1.66 15.57
N LYS A 71 -14.94 -0.34 15.63
CA LYS A 71 -15.95 0.66 15.22
C LYS A 71 -16.39 0.50 13.76
N LYS A 72 -15.45 0.18 12.85
CA LYS A 72 -15.79 -0.09 11.44
C LYS A 72 -16.61 -1.38 11.27
N ARG A 73 -16.31 -2.43 12.03
CA ARG A 73 -17.07 -3.70 12.02
C ARG A 73 -18.49 -3.50 12.56
N GLU A 74 -18.62 -2.77 13.66
CA GLU A 74 -19.93 -2.41 14.24
C GLU A 74 -20.75 -1.55 13.28
N ALA A 75 -20.14 -0.54 12.66
CA ALA A 75 -20.80 0.27 11.65
C ALA A 75 -21.21 -0.52 10.40
N ALA A 76 -20.39 -1.49 9.95
CA ALA A 76 -20.72 -2.37 8.83
C ALA A 76 -21.85 -3.35 9.16
N ALA A 77 -21.87 -3.89 10.39
CA ALA A 77 -22.95 -4.75 10.88
C ALA A 77 -24.28 -3.97 11.03
N ALA A 78 -24.22 -2.73 11.51
CA ALA A 78 -25.39 -1.85 11.63
C ALA A 78 -25.91 -1.35 10.27
N ALA A 79 -25.03 -1.19 9.27
CA ALA A 79 -25.39 -0.81 7.90
C ALA A 79 -25.98 -1.97 7.07
N GLY A 80 -26.23 -3.14 7.66
CA GLY A 80 -26.90 -4.24 6.99
C GLY A 80 -26.11 -4.86 5.83
N GLN A 81 -24.79 -4.65 5.77
CA GLN A 81 -23.91 -5.47 4.93
C GLN A 81 -23.73 -6.83 5.60
N GLN A 82 -24.84 -7.56 5.71
CA GLN A 82 -24.80 -9.00 5.81
C GLN A 82 -24.17 -9.46 4.50
N ASP A 83 -22.95 -9.98 4.61
CA ASP A 83 -22.46 -11.00 3.72
C ASP A 83 -23.62 -11.98 3.50
N GLU A 84 -24.27 -11.90 2.33
CA GLU A 84 -25.19 -12.91 1.84
C GLU A 84 -24.35 -14.16 1.52
N GLY A 85 -23.81 -14.77 2.59
CA GLY A 85 -23.38 -16.15 2.66
C GLY A 85 -24.60 -17.09 2.64
N VAL A 86 -25.64 -16.77 1.88
CA VAL A 86 -26.61 -17.76 1.44
C VAL A 86 -25.88 -18.58 0.39
N ARG A 87 -25.24 -19.63 0.91
CA ARG A 87 -24.95 -20.88 0.23
C ARG A 87 -26.22 -21.32 -0.49
N ARG A 88 -26.47 -20.76 -1.68
CA ARG A 88 -27.54 -21.21 -2.57
C ARG A 88 -27.17 -22.62 -2.96
N GLU A 89 -27.79 -23.60 -2.30
CA GLU A 89 -27.91 -24.96 -2.80
C GLU A 89 -28.40 -24.87 -4.24
N ARG A 90 -27.46 -25.01 -5.18
CA ARG A 90 -27.77 -25.08 -6.60
C ARG A 90 -28.56 -26.37 -6.80
N LYS A 91 -29.88 -26.25 -6.91
CA LYS A 91 -30.72 -27.29 -7.52
C LYS A 91 -30.08 -27.72 -8.85
N PRO A 92 -30.02 -29.03 -9.16
CA PRO A 92 -29.41 -29.52 -10.38
C PRO A 92 -30.25 -29.03 -11.55
N ARG A 93 -29.71 -28.10 -12.35
CA ARG A 93 -30.33 -27.65 -13.58
C ARG A 93 -30.02 -28.70 -14.67
N PRO A 94 -31.02 -29.15 -15.45
CA PRO A 94 -30.85 -30.27 -16.35
C PRO A 94 -29.82 -29.96 -17.44
N VAL A 95 -29.02 -30.99 -17.72
CA VAL A 95 -28.00 -31.09 -18.75
C VAL A 95 -28.52 -30.65 -20.13
N ALA A 96 -27.99 -29.53 -20.62
CA ALA A 96 -28.08 -29.15 -22.03
C ALA A 96 -26.66 -28.97 -22.58
N ALA A 97 -26.30 -29.93 -23.43
CA ALA A 97 -25.30 -29.94 -24.52
C ALA A 97 -24.02 -29.07 -24.41
N LYS A 98 -22.90 -29.80 -24.45
CA LYS A 98 -21.50 -29.38 -24.61
C LYS A 98 -21.26 -28.27 -25.67
N ALA A 99 -20.58 -27.19 -25.26
CA ALA A 99 -19.58 -26.42 -26.02
C ALA A 99 -18.68 -25.63 -25.02
N PRO A 100 -17.48 -25.17 -25.37
CA PRO A 100 -16.20 -25.62 -24.81
C PRO A 100 -15.71 -24.84 -23.57
N ARG A 101 -15.17 -25.62 -22.63
CA ARG A 101 -14.07 -25.35 -21.67
C ARG A 101 -13.65 -23.88 -21.50
N GLU A 102 -14.00 -23.34 -20.34
CA GLU A 102 -13.46 -22.10 -19.74
C GLU A 102 -11.97 -21.95 -20.05
N GLU A 103 -11.64 -20.91 -20.82
CA GLU A 103 -10.29 -20.42 -21.01
C GLU A 103 -9.79 -19.92 -19.66
N ARG A 104 -8.98 -20.78 -19.05
CA ARG A 104 -8.13 -20.53 -17.92
C ARG A 104 -7.26 -19.31 -18.24
N LEU A 105 -7.65 -18.14 -17.75
CA LEU A 105 -6.87 -16.90 -17.90
C LEU A 105 -5.48 -17.14 -17.31
N THR A 106 -4.50 -17.34 -18.19
CA THR A 106 -3.11 -17.54 -17.81
C THR A 106 -2.51 -16.19 -17.45
N PRO A 107 -1.85 -16.07 -16.27
CA PRO A 107 -1.09 -14.86 -15.97
C PRO A 107 -0.04 -14.63 -17.04
N VAL A 108 0.22 -13.36 -17.40
CA VAL A 108 1.27 -13.02 -18.37
C VAL A 108 2.62 -13.29 -17.71
N SER A 109 3.18 -14.48 -17.94
CA SER A 109 4.50 -14.85 -17.43
C SER A 109 5.63 -14.16 -18.19
N ASP A 110 5.40 -13.78 -19.46
CA ASP A 110 6.47 -13.36 -20.36
C ASP A 110 6.23 -11.98 -20.96
N VAL A 111 7.07 -11.03 -20.54
CA VAL A 111 7.09 -9.62 -20.98
C VAL A 111 7.35 -9.49 -22.49
N SER A 112 7.91 -10.51 -23.12
CA SER A 112 8.25 -10.59 -24.55
C SER A 112 7.02 -10.66 -25.48
N VAL A 113 5.85 -11.04 -24.94
CA VAL A 113 4.61 -11.19 -25.72
C VAL A 113 3.77 -9.90 -25.70
N LEU A 114 4.12 -8.94 -24.85
CA LEU A 114 3.40 -7.69 -24.71
C LEU A 114 3.77 -6.74 -25.86
N THR A 115 2.76 -6.22 -26.55
CA THR A 115 2.94 -5.17 -27.56
C THR A 115 2.43 -3.84 -27.02
N VAL A 116 3.15 -2.76 -27.29
CA VAL A 116 2.68 -1.40 -26.96
C VAL A 116 1.36 -1.13 -27.67
N GLY A 117 0.35 -0.68 -26.93
CA GLY A 117 -1.02 -0.47 -27.41
C GLY A 117 -1.97 -1.66 -27.18
N GLN A 118 -1.49 -2.80 -26.67
CA GLN A 118 -2.34 -3.95 -26.40
C GLN A 118 -3.27 -3.70 -25.20
N ALA A 119 -4.55 -4.04 -25.37
CA ALA A 119 -5.51 -4.07 -24.28
C ALA A 119 -5.29 -5.33 -23.43
N LEU A 120 -5.17 -5.14 -22.12
CA LEU A 120 -4.96 -6.20 -21.14
C LEU A 120 -5.66 -5.85 -19.83
N LYS A 121 -5.74 -6.80 -18.90
CA LYS A 121 -6.30 -6.58 -17.58
C LYS A 121 -5.22 -6.48 -16.52
N VAL A 122 -5.31 -5.47 -15.69
CA VAL A 122 -4.43 -5.26 -14.53
C VAL A 122 -5.15 -5.74 -13.29
N LYS A 123 -4.53 -6.67 -12.55
CA LYS A 123 -5.04 -7.15 -11.28
C LYS A 123 -4.62 -6.20 -10.15
N ALA A 124 -5.56 -5.37 -9.70
CA ALA A 124 -5.40 -4.46 -8.57
C ALA A 124 -6.21 -4.97 -7.37
N GLY A 125 -5.55 -5.70 -6.47
CA GLY A 125 -6.22 -6.36 -5.34
C GLY A 125 -7.09 -7.53 -5.82
N ASN A 126 -8.40 -7.46 -5.55
CA ASN A 126 -9.36 -8.50 -5.94
C ASN A 126 -10.13 -8.18 -7.24
N ASN A 127 -9.85 -7.03 -7.87
CA ASN A 127 -10.51 -6.60 -9.10
C ASN A 127 -9.52 -6.57 -10.26
N ALA A 128 -9.99 -6.99 -11.44
CA ALA A 128 -9.27 -6.86 -12.70
C ALA A 128 -9.80 -5.64 -13.45
N MET A 129 -8.91 -4.74 -13.89
CA MET A 129 -9.27 -3.50 -14.57
C MET A 129 -8.68 -3.48 -15.98
N ASP A 130 -9.46 -3.07 -16.97
CA ASP A 130 -8.99 -2.95 -18.35
C ASP A 130 -7.97 -1.81 -18.48
N ALA A 131 -6.89 -2.10 -19.20
CA ALA A 131 -5.76 -1.21 -19.38
C ALA A 131 -5.14 -1.38 -20.77
N THR A 132 -4.43 -0.37 -21.24
CA THR A 132 -3.62 -0.41 -22.45
C THR A 132 -2.15 -0.27 -22.10
N VAL A 133 -1.28 -1.06 -22.73
CA VAL A 133 0.17 -0.94 -22.55
C VAL A 133 0.66 0.33 -23.24
N LEU A 134 1.31 1.23 -22.49
CA LEU A 134 1.96 2.41 -23.07
C LEU A 134 3.43 2.16 -23.35
N GLU A 135 4.14 1.49 -22.45
CA GLU A 135 5.58 1.34 -22.54
C GLU A 135 6.03 0.10 -21.76
N ILE A 136 6.99 -0.63 -22.32
CA ILE A 136 7.57 -1.83 -21.70
C ILE A 136 9.02 -1.48 -21.34
N THR A 137 9.30 -1.37 -20.04
CA THR A 137 10.66 -1.13 -19.54
C THR A 137 11.20 -2.38 -18.84
N LYS A 138 12.52 -2.40 -18.57
CA LYS A 138 13.20 -3.54 -17.95
C LYS A 138 12.69 -3.85 -16.53
N ASP A 139 12.20 -2.83 -15.82
CA ASP A 139 11.80 -2.91 -14.42
C ASP A 139 10.26 -3.01 -14.22
N GLY A 140 9.48 -2.94 -15.30
CA GLY A 140 8.02 -3.05 -15.26
C GLY A 140 7.32 -2.58 -16.53
N VAL A 141 6.00 -2.76 -16.59
CA VAL A 141 5.17 -2.35 -17.73
C VAL A 141 4.36 -1.13 -17.33
N ARG A 142 4.50 -0.02 -18.06
CA ARG A 142 3.66 1.16 -17.90
C ARG A 142 2.35 0.91 -18.64
N VAL A 143 1.27 0.89 -17.89
CA VAL A 143 -0.10 0.64 -18.38
C VAL A 143 -0.98 1.85 -18.07
N GLN A 144 -1.85 2.22 -18.99
CA GLN A 144 -2.89 3.21 -18.80
C GLN A 144 -4.22 2.50 -18.60
N LEU A 145 -4.84 2.69 -17.45
CA LEU A 145 -6.19 2.19 -17.20
C LEU A 145 -7.20 2.97 -18.05
N THR A 146 -8.36 2.36 -18.33
CA THR A 146 -9.49 3.05 -18.98
C THR A 146 -10.00 4.27 -18.19
N SER A 147 -9.66 4.37 -16.91
CA SER A 147 -9.90 5.54 -16.07
C SER A 147 -8.98 6.74 -16.38
N GLY A 148 -8.04 6.60 -17.30
CA GLY A 148 -7.05 7.62 -17.66
C GLY A 148 -5.82 7.65 -16.75
N MET A 149 -5.79 6.85 -15.68
CA MET A 149 -4.66 6.74 -14.75
C MET A 149 -3.57 5.82 -15.31
N SER A 150 -2.31 6.28 -15.29
CA SER A 150 -1.15 5.48 -15.68
C SER A 150 -0.40 4.93 -14.46
N MET A 151 -0.03 3.65 -14.50
CA MET A 151 0.70 2.98 -13.43
C MET A 151 1.80 2.09 -14.01
N ILE A 152 2.90 1.92 -13.27
CA ILE A 152 3.94 0.94 -13.58
C ILE A 152 3.61 -0.33 -12.82
N VAL A 153 3.33 -1.41 -13.55
CA VAL A 153 2.86 -2.68 -13.01
C VAL A 153 3.86 -3.77 -13.39
N ARG A 154 4.19 -4.65 -12.43
CA ARG A 154 5.03 -5.83 -12.69
C ARG A 154 4.23 -6.86 -13.50
N ALA A 155 4.92 -7.62 -14.34
CA ALA A 155 4.28 -8.60 -15.23
C ALA A 155 3.35 -9.59 -14.50
N GLU A 156 3.70 -9.97 -13.26
CA GLU A 156 2.91 -10.87 -12.40
C GLU A 156 1.46 -10.40 -12.12
N HIS A 157 1.18 -9.11 -12.29
CA HIS A 157 -0.13 -8.53 -12.07
C HIS A 157 -0.88 -8.20 -13.36
N LEU A 158 -0.33 -8.56 -14.52
CA LEU A 158 -0.97 -8.45 -15.81
C LEU A 158 -1.63 -9.78 -16.18
N VAL A 159 -2.85 -9.71 -16.68
CA VAL A 159 -3.66 -10.85 -17.09
C VAL A 159 -4.26 -10.54 -18.46
N PHE A 160 -4.32 -11.54 -19.34
CA PHE A 160 -5.05 -11.42 -20.61
C PHE A 160 -6.57 -11.47 -20.39
#